data_AF-A0A6G1RS38-F1
#
_entry.id   AF-A0A6G1RS38-F1
#
_cell.length_a   1.000
_cell.length_b   1.000
_cell.length_c   1.000
_cell.angle_alpha   90.00
_cell.angle_beta   90.00
_cell.angle_gamma   90.00
#
_symmetry.space_group_name_H-M   'P 1'
#
loop_
_entity.id
_entity.type
_entity.pdbx_description
1 polymer ?
#
loop_
_entity_poly.entity_id
_entity_poly.type
_entity_poly.pdbx_seq_one_letter_code
_entity_poly.pdbx_strand_id
1 'polypeptide(L)'
;ALRLQRLNQNVAKNLILFLGDGMGVSTVTAARILKGQLQNRKGEESLLEMDKFPYVALAKTYNTNAQVPDSAGTATAYLCGVKANEGTVGVSAGVTRDRCNTTKGQEVTSILRWAKDGGKSVGIVTTTRVTHATPSAAYAHSANRDWYSDG
;
A
#
# COMPACT_ATOMS: atom_id res chain seq x y z
N ALA A 1 -21.63 -9.99 -26.55
CA ALA A 1 -21.64 -11.33 -25.92
C ALA A 1 -20.99 -11.22 -24.54
N LEU A 2 -21.66 -11.68 -23.47
CA LEU A 2 -21.06 -11.77 -22.13
C LEU A 2 -19.98 -12.85 -22.16
N ARG A 3 -18.71 -12.45 -22.02
CA ARG A 3 -17.60 -13.40 -21.90
C ARG A 3 -17.53 -13.85 -20.45
N LEU A 4 -18.00 -15.07 -20.17
CA LEU A 4 -17.83 -15.69 -18.85
C LEU A 4 -16.33 -15.80 -18.56
N GLN A 5 -15.86 -15.00 -17.61
CA GLN A 5 -14.46 -14.99 -17.23
C GLN A 5 -14.17 -16.20 -16.34
N ARG A 6 -13.31 -17.11 -16.82
CA ARG A 6 -12.88 -18.27 -16.03
C ARG A 6 -11.98 -17.78 -14.88
N LEU A 7 -12.41 -18.03 -13.64
CA LEU A 7 -11.63 -17.68 -12.46
C LEU A 7 -10.34 -18.51 -12.39
N ASN A 8 -9.22 -17.86 -12.08
CA ASN A 8 -7.99 -18.56 -11.74
C ASN A 8 -8.05 -18.99 -10.27
N GLN A 9 -8.11 -20.31 -10.03
CA GLN A 9 -8.16 -20.91 -8.70
C GLN A 9 -6.80 -21.46 -8.23
N ASN A 10 -5.74 -21.29 -9.03
CA ASN A 10 -4.40 -21.76 -8.67
C ASN A 10 -3.79 -20.88 -7.57
N VAL A 11 -2.91 -21.47 -6.76
CA VAL A 11 -2.12 -20.73 -5.77
C VAL A 11 -1.09 -19.84 -6.48
N ALA A 12 -1.05 -18.56 -6.11
CA ALA A 12 -0.11 -17.61 -6.70
C ALA A 12 1.34 -17.93 -6.29
N LYS A 13 2.22 -18.17 -7.28
CA LYS A 13 3.66 -18.34 -7.05
C LYS A 13 4.32 -17.02 -6.63
N ASN A 14 3.92 -15.94 -7.29
CA ASN A 14 4.48 -14.60 -7.16
C ASN A 14 3.36 -13.61 -6.77
N LEU A 15 3.71 -12.62 -5.96
CA LEU A 15 2.83 -11.52 -5.56
C LEU A 15 3.51 -10.21 -5.93
N ILE A 16 2.78 -9.32 -6.63
CA ILE A 16 3.25 -7.98 -6.98
C ILE A 16 2.15 -7.01 -6.58
N LEU A 17 2.50 -6.04 -5.74
CA LEU A 17 1.62 -4.95 -5.34
C LEU A 17 2.19 -3.64 -5.88
N PHE A 18 1.42 -2.99 -6.75
CA PHE A 18 1.68 -1.60 -7.15
C PHE A 18 0.85 -0.67 -6.28
N LEU A 19 1.51 0.30 -5.66
CA LEU A 19 0.86 1.27 -4.81
C LEU A 19 1.16 2.69 -5.30
N GLY A 20 0.12 3.39 -5.77
CA GLY A 20 0.17 4.83 -6.02
C GLY A 20 -0.17 5.60 -4.74
N ASP A 21 0.85 6.15 -4.07
CA ASP A 21 0.66 6.99 -2.88
C ASP A 21 -0.14 8.26 -3.25
N GLY A 22 -1.27 8.50 -2.58
CA GLY A 22 -2.21 9.58 -2.92
C GLY A 22 -3.00 9.41 -4.24
N MET A 23 -2.95 8.25 -4.87
CA MET A 23 -3.60 8.00 -6.18
C MET A 23 -5.09 7.64 -6.05
N GLY A 24 -5.90 8.61 -5.63
CA GLY A 24 -7.36 8.46 -5.58
C GLY A 24 -8.01 8.34 -6.97
N VAL A 25 -9.32 8.08 -7.00
CA VAL A 25 -10.11 7.90 -8.24
C VAL A 25 -10.01 9.12 -9.17
N SER A 26 -10.03 10.33 -8.61
CA SER A 26 -9.85 11.57 -9.36
C SER A 26 -8.47 11.63 -10.03
N THR A 27 -7.40 11.29 -9.31
CA THR A 27 -6.03 11.21 -9.82
C THR A 27 -5.92 10.22 -10.97
N VAL A 28 -6.54 9.04 -10.85
CA VAL A 28 -6.56 8.01 -11.91
C VAL A 28 -7.23 8.55 -13.17
N THR A 29 -8.40 9.18 -13.05
CA THR A 29 -9.12 9.74 -14.21
C THR A 29 -8.35 10.89 -14.87
N ALA A 30 -7.78 11.80 -14.08
CA ALA A 30 -6.95 12.87 -14.61
C ALA A 30 -5.71 12.33 -15.36
N ALA A 31 -5.03 11.32 -14.78
CA ALA A 31 -3.88 10.68 -15.41
C ALA A 31 -4.25 9.95 -16.71
N ARG A 32 -5.42 9.32 -16.77
CA ARG A 32 -5.95 8.67 -17.98
C ARG A 32 -6.13 9.66 -19.13
N ILE A 33 -6.77 10.80 -18.85
CA ILE A 33 -6.99 11.88 -19.83
C ILE A 33 -5.64 12.41 -20.31
N LEU A 34 -4.75 12.75 -19.37
CA LEU A 34 -3.41 13.25 -19.69
C LEU A 34 -2.61 12.27 -20.56
N LYS A 35 -2.59 10.96 -20.22
CA LYS A 35 -1.94 9.92 -21.03
C LYS A 35 -2.46 9.89 -22.46
N GLY A 36 -3.78 9.99 -22.63
CA GLY A 36 -4.39 10.02 -23.96
C GLY A 36 -4.01 11.26 -24.77
N GLN A 37 -4.00 12.44 -24.14
CA GLN A 37 -3.62 13.70 -24.77
C GLN A 37 -2.15 13.71 -25.19
N LEU A 38 -1.25 13.16 -24.36
CA LEU A 38 0.17 12.97 -24.72
C LEU A 38 0.36 12.02 -25.92
N GLN A 39 -0.64 11.23 -26.27
CA GLN A 39 -0.66 10.35 -27.45
C GLN A 39 -1.45 10.96 -28.63
N ASN A 40 -1.69 12.28 -28.62
CA ASN A 40 -2.49 13.00 -29.63
C ASN A 40 -3.93 12.46 -29.77
N ARG A 41 -4.52 11.96 -28.67
CA ARG A 41 -5.94 11.55 -28.60
C ARG A 41 -6.72 12.56 -27.75
N LYS A 42 -8.06 12.45 -27.74
CA LYS A 42 -8.93 13.34 -26.94
C LYS A 42 -8.65 13.24 -25.43
N GLY A 43 -8.37 12.03 -24.94
CA GLY A 43 -8.01 11.77 -23.54
C GLY A 43 -8.93 10.76 -22.89
N GLU A 44 -10.22 11.07 -22.83
CA GLU A 44 -11.25 10.39 -22.02
C GLU A 44 -11.39 8.90 -22.36
N GLU A 45 -11.33 8.54 -23.65
CA GLU A 45 -11.44 7.17 -24.15
C GLU A 45 -10.13 6.36 -24.02
N SER A 46 -9.05 6.98 -23.54
CA SER A 46 -7.77 6.28 -23.37
C SER A 46 -7.81 5.40 -22.13
N LEU A 47 -6.98 4.36 -22.09
CA LEU A 47 -6.88 3.47 -20.95
C LEU A 47 -5.47 3.51 -20.34
N LEU A 48 -5.41 3.56 -19.02
CA LEU A 48 -4.22 3.20 -18.24
C LEU A 48 -4.02 1.69 -18.28
N GLU A 49 -2.80 1.22 -17.96
CA GLU A 49 -2.57 -0.23 -17.88
C GLU A 49 -3.37 -0.89 -16.75
N MET A 50 -3.58 -0.16 -15.65
CA MET A 50 -4.44 -0.61 -14.54
C MET A 50 -5.92 -0.72 -14.93
N ASP A 51 -6.40 0.03 -15.92
CA ASP A 51 -7.79 -0.05 -16.37
C ASP A 51 -8.09 -1.38 -17.09
N LYS A 52 -7.06 -2.11 -17.51
CA LYS A 52 -7.18 -3.43 -18.14
C LYS A 52 -7.36 -4.56 -17.13
N PHE A 53 -7.21 -4.29 -15.83
CA PHE A 53 -7.38 -5.31 -14.80
C PHE A 53 -8.86 -5.71 -14.69
N PRO A 54 -9.17 -7.01 -14.63
CA PRO A 54 -10.56 -7.47 -14.69
C PRO A 54 -11.33 -7.35 -13.37
N TYR A 55 -10.64 -7.11 -12.26
CA TYR A 55 -11.24 -7.03 -10.93
C TYR A 55 -10.96 -5.68 -10.30
N VAL A 56 -12.02 -5.04 -9.82
CA VAL A 56 -11.98 -3.74 -9.16
C VAL A 56 -12.74 -3.84 -7.84
N ALA A 57 -12.20 -3.22 -6.80
CA ALA A 57 -12.85 -3.07 -5.52
C ALA A 57 -12.57 -1.67 -4.95
N LEU A 58 -13.42 -1.22 -4.04
CA LEU A 58 -13.20 0.01 -3.26
C LEU A 58 -12.64 -0.39 -1.88
N ALA A 59 -11.69 0.41 -1.39
CA ALA A 59 -11.07 0.21 -0.09
C ALA A 59 -11.43 1.35 0.88
N LYS A 60 -11.82 1.02 2.11
CA LYS A 60 -12.06 1.99 3.19
C LYS A 60 -10.77 2.28 3.94
N THR A 61 -10.22 3.48 3.76
CA THR A 61 -8.82 3.79 4.12
C THR A 61 -8.60 4.35 5.52
N TYR A 62 -9.65 4.70 6.28
CA TYR A 62 -9.52 5.30 7.62
C TYR A 62 -8.52 4.54 8.53
N ASN A 63 -7.72 5.28 9.30
CA ASN A 63 -6.89 4.72 10.37
C ASN A 63 -7.74 4.52 11.64
N THR A 64 -7.24 3.81 12.64
CA THR A 64 -8.01 3.53 13.88
C THR A 64 -8.37 4.80 14.67
N ASN A 65 -7.57 5.86 14.52
CA ASN A 65 -7.75 7.14 15.21
C ASN A 65 -7.97 8.35 14.26
N ALA A 66 -8.06 8.14 12.94
CA ALA A 66 -8.21 9.23 11.96
C ALA A 66 -9.07 8.82 10.76
N GLN A 67 -10.04 9.66 10.41
CA GLN A 67 -10.94 9.42 9.26
C GLN A 67 -10.21 9.64 7.92
N VAL A 68 -9.44 10.73 7.84
CA VAL A 68 -8.47 10.96 6.76
C VAL A 68 -7.15 10.36 7.24
N PRO A 69 -6.67 9.27 6.65
CA PRO A 69 -5.50 8.57 7.14
C PRO A 69 -4.20 9.19 6.60
N ASP A 70 -3.08 8.76 7.17
CA ASP A 70 -1.75 8.99 6.62
C ASP A 70 -1.18 7.72 5.92
N SER A 71 -0.03 7.87 5.26
CA SER A 71 0.65 6.76 4.59
C SER A 71 1.11 5.65 5.54
N ALA A 72 1.44 5.95 6.80
CA ALA A 72 1.99 4.94 7.73
C ALA A 72 0.93 3.96 8.23
N GLY A 73 -0.20 4.47 8.72
CA GLY A 73 -1.30 3.63 9.19
C GLY A 73 -1.91 2.80 8.05
N THR A 74 -2.05 3.40 6.86
CA THR A 74 -2.53 2.69 5.67
C THR A 74 -1.55 1.62 5.19
N ALA A 75 -0.25 1.88 5.22
CA ALA A 75 0.77 0.90 4.86
C ALA A 75 0.76 -0.32 5.77
N THR A 76 0.61 -0.11 7.07
CA THR A 76 0.41 -1.20 8.02
C THR A 76 -0.85 -2.01 7.69
N ALA A 77 -1.94 -1.35 7.28
CA ALA A 77 -3.17 -2.04 6.90
C ALA A 77 -3.01 -2.93 5.66
N TYR A 78 -2.50 -2.41 4.54
CA TYR A 78 -2.44 -3.21 3.29
C TYR A 78 -1.22 -4.13 3.20
N LEU A 79 -0.16 -3.94 4.00
CA LEU A 79 1.00 -4.83 4.04
C LEU A 79 0.94 -5.85 5.17
N CYS A 80 0.40 -5.48 6.34
CA CYS A 80 0.37 -6.35 7.52
C CYS A 80 -1.04 -6.88 7.86
N GLY A 81 -2.08 -6.38 7.19
CA GLY A 81 -3.46 -6.84 7.39
C GLY A 81 -4.12 -6.30 8.66
N VAL A 82 -3.52 -5.31 9.34
CA VAL A 82 -4.03 -4.73 10.60
C VAL A 82 -4.10 -3.21 10.47
N LYS A 83 -5.25 -2.61 10.75
CA LYS A 83 -5.37 -1.14 10.81
C LYS A 83 -4.61 -0.61 12.04
N ALA A 84 -3.93 0.52 11.86
CA ALA A 84 -3.07 1.12 12.86
C ALA A 84 -3.39 2.61 13.07
N ASN A 85 -2.76 3.19 14.07
CA ASN A 85 -2.85 4.62 14.37
C ASN A 85 -2.04 5.44 13.35
N GLU A 86 -2.50 6.66 13.09
CA GLU A 86 -1.79 7.63 12.26
C GLU A 86 -0.33 7.84 12.72
N GLY A 87 0.60 7.83 11.76
CA GLY A 87 2.02 8.06 12.00
C GLY A 87 2.79 6.88 12.59
N THR A 88 2.13 5.73 12.82
CA THR A 88 2.78 4.50 13.29
C THR A 88 3.02 3.50 12.15
N VAL A 89 4.13 2.77 12.20
CA VAL A 89 4.58 1.90 11.10
C VAL A 89 4.75 0.46 11.59
N GLY A 90 4.07 -0.49 10.95
CA GLY A 90 4.25 -1.93 11.21
C GLY A 90 3.82 -2.37 12.61
N VAL A 91 2.97 -1.61 13.27
CA VAL A 91 2.52 -1.88 14.65
C VAL A 91 1.01 -1.76 14.77
N SER A 92 0.43 -2.40 15.78
CA SER A 92 -1.00 -2.33 16.06
C SER A 92 -1.42 -0.94 16.58
N ALA A 93 -2.73 -0.72 16.68
CA ALA A 93 -3.30 0.48 17.32
C ALA A 93 -3.03 0.60 18.83
N GLY A 94 -2.38 -0.40 19.46
CA GLY A 94 -1.90 -0.31 20.84
C GLY A 94 -0.68 0.61 21.01
N VAL A 95 0.00 0.97 19.93
CA VAL A 95 1.16 1.88 19.97
C VAL A 95 0.69 3.33 19.98
N THR A 96 1.23 4.11 20.92
CA THR A 96 1.04 5.56 20.95
C THR A 96 2.13 6.22 20.13
N ARG A 97 1.75 7.10 19.18
CA ARG A 97 2.72 7.85 18.37
C ARG A 97 3.74 8.57 19.28
N ASP A 98 5.00 8.58 18.88
CA ASP A 98 6.13 9.18 19.61
C ASP A 98 6.49 8.51 20.96
N ARG A 99 5.86 7.39 21.32
CA ARG A 99 6.15 6.65 22.56
C ARG A 99 6.81 5.31 22.24
N CYS A 100 8.14 5.32 22.08
CA CYS A 100 8.95 4.12 21.76
C CYS A 100 8.68 2.94 22.71
N ASN A 101 8.50 3.21 24.00
CA ASN A 101 8.22 2.17 25.01
C ASN A 101 6.89 1.43 24.81
N THR A 102 5.99 1.92 23.95
CA THR A 102 4.71 1.25 23.63
C THR A 102 4.80 0.28 22.46
N THR A 103 5.93 0.23 21.75
CA THR A 103 6.11 -0.60 20.55
C THR A 103 6.21 -2.09 20.85
N LYS A 104 6.92 -2.45 21.93
CA LYS A 104 7.26 -3.85 22.23
C LYS A 104 6.01 -4.68 22.46
N GLY A 105 5.86 -5.77 21.71
CA GLY A 105 4.71 -6.68 21.78
C GLY A 105 3.50 -6.22 20.95
N GLN A 106 3.63 -5.11 20.22
CA GLN A 106 2.58 -4.57 19.34
C GLN A 106 2.98 -4.66 17.85
N GLU A 107 4.09 -5.30 17.53
CA GLU A 107 4.57 -5.48 16.16
C GLU A 107 3.60 -6.37 15.35
N VAL A 108 3.33 -6.00 14.10
CA VAL A 108 2.50 -6.80 13.19
C VAL A 108 3.29 -7.20 11.95
N THR A 109 3.19 -8.48 11.58
CA THR A 109 4.01 -9.07 10.53
C THR A 109 3.49 -8.73 9.13
N SER A 110 4.37 -8.26 8.25
CA SER A 110 4.03 -7.93 6.87
C SER A 110 3.95 -9.16 5.96
N ILE A 111 3.22 -9.06 4.86
CA ILE A 111 3.15 -10.09 3.81
C ILE A 111 4.51 -10.37 3.18
N LEU A 112 5.42 -9.38 3.15
CA LEU A 112 6.81 -9.61 2.71
C LEU A 112 7.54 -10.50 3.71
N ARG A 113 7.36 -10.28 5.02
CA ARG A 113 7.95 -11.15 6.03
C ARG A 113 7.40 -12.58 5.93
N TRP A 114 6.08 -12.75 5.78
CA TRP A 114 5.45 -14.06 5.51
C TRP A 114 6.01 -14.74 4.26
N ALA A 115 6.19 -14.01 3.16
CA ALA A 115 6.76 -14.54 1.93
C ALA A 115 8.22 -15.00 2.12
N LYS A 116 9.02 -14.20 2.84
CA LYS A 116 10.41 -14.53 3.14
C LYS A 116 10.52 -15.78 4.01
N ASP A 117 9.69 -15.88 5.05
CA ASP A 117 9.63 -17.05 5.93
C ASP A 117 9.13 -18.30 5.18
N GLY A 118 8.27 -18.12 4.17
CA GLY A 118 7.89 -19.16 3.20
C GLY A 118 8.94 -19.49 2.14
N GLY A 119 10.20 -19.03 2.30
CA GLY A 119 11.31 -19.33 1.41
C GLY A 119 11.31 -18.57 0.08
N LYS A 120 10.50 -17.51 -0.06
CA LYS A 120 10.45 -16.68 -1.29
C LYS A 120 11.46 -15.53 -1.22
N SER A 121 11.87 -15.07 -2.39
CA SER A 121 12.55 -13.77 -2.52
C SER A 121 11.55 -12.64 -2.34
N VAL A 122 12.01 -11.53 -1.77
CA VAL A 122 11.21 -10.33 -1.52
C VAL A 122 11.98 -9.10 -1.99
N GLY A 123 11.27 -8.06 -2.39
CA GLY A 123 11.86 -6.82 -2.88
C GLY A 123 10.89 -5.66 -2.73
N ILE A 124 11.46 -4.46 -2.59
CA ILE A 124 10.74 -3.20 -2.48
C ILE A 124 11.33 -2.24 -3.51
N VAL A 125 10.47 -1.65 -4.32
CA VAL A 125 10.84 -0.63 -5.30
C VAL A 125 9.97 0.59 -5.03
N THR A 126 10.61 1.76 -4.90
CA THR A 126 9.91 3.01 -4.61
C THR A 126 10.67 4.17 -5.24
N THR A 127 9.94 5.25 -5.55
CA THR A 127 10.50 6.55 -5.94
C THR A 127 10.77 7.47 -4.74
N THR A 128 10.35 7.05 -3.54
CA THR A 128 10.60 7.78 -2.29
C THR A 128 11.88 7.29 -1.60
N ARG A 129 12.22 7.85 -0.45
CA ARG A 129 13.22 7.24 0.45
C ARG A 129 12.75 5.83 0.80
N VAL A 130 13.66 4.86 0.80
CA VAL A 130 13.33 3.47 1.19
C VAL A 130 12.84 3.37 2.65
N THR A 131 13.16 4.36 3.48
CA THR A 131 12.70 4.53 4.87
C THR A 131 11.39 5.31 5.01
N HIS A 132 10.81 5.80 3.91
CA HIS A 132 9.49 6.45 3.93
C HIS A 132 8.42 5.49 4.49
N ALA A 133 7.34 6.03 5.04
CA ALA A 133 6.27 5.27 5.71
C ALA A 133 5.76 4.06 4.92
N THR A 134 5.54 4.26 3.63
CA THR A 134 4.98 3.28 2.70
C THR A 134 5.86 2.03 2.54
N PRO A 135 7.13 2.13 2.09
CA PRO A 135 8.02 0.97 2.04
C PRO A 135 8.40 0.44 3.42
N SER A 136 8.54 1.30 4.43
CA SER A 136 9.03 0.89 5.76
C SER A 136 8.06 -0.02 6.51
N ALA A 137 6.75 0.12 6.34
CA ALA A 137 5.77 -0.79 6.95
C ALA A 137 5.93 -2.26 6.48
N ALA A 138 6.64 -2.52 5.39
CA ALA A 138 6.95 -3.87 4.94
C ALA A 138 8.03 -4.56 5.80
N TYR A 139 8.86 -3.83 6.55
CA TYR A 139 10.03 -4.38 7.23
C TYR A 139 10.33 -3.77 8.62
N ALA A 140 9.78 -2.61 8.95
CA ALA A 140 10.06 -1.87 10.18
C ALA A 140 8.87 -1.90 11.14
N HIS A 141 9.17 -1.72 12.42
CA HIS A 141 8.21 -1.53 13.49
C HIS A 141 8.59 -0.27 14.28
N SER A 142 7.81 0.80 14.15
CA SER A 142 8.13 2.10 14.76
C SER A 142 6.89 2.84 15.25
N ALA A 143 7.02 3.48 16.42
CA ALA A 143 6.01 4.39 16.97
C ALA A 143 5.95 5.73 16.24
N ASN A 144 6.93 6.08 15.41
CA ASN A 144 6.87 7.27 14.59
C ASN A 144 7.52 7.03 13.21
N ARG A 145 6.75 7.30 12.15
CA ARG A 145 7.19 7.29 10.75
C ARG A 145 8.31 8.27 10.43
N ASP A 146 8.50 9.31 11.24
CA ASP A 146 9.49 10.36 11.03
C ASP A 146 10.88 10.01 11.60
N TRP A 147 11.02 8.87 12.27
CA TRP A 147 12.31 8.34 12.74
C TRP A 147 13.06 7.65 11.61
N TYR A 148 13.52 8.44 10.64
CA TYR A 148 14.27 7.96 9.46
C TYR A 148 15.72 7.56 9.80
N SER A 149 16.32 8.24 10.77
CA SER A 149 17.71 8.07 11.25
C SER A 149 17.81 8.53 12.71
N ASP A 150 18.95 8.29 13.35
CA ASP A 150 19.28 8.67 14.73
C ASP A 150 19.82 10.10 14.88
N GLY A 151 20.36 10.70 13.81
CA GLY A 151 20.87 12.08 13.77
C GLY A 151 21.67 12.35 12.51
#